data_AF-H0EDD7-F1
#
_entry.id   AF-H0EDD7-F1
#
_cell.length_a   1.000
_cell.length_b   1.000
_cell.length_c   1.000
_cell.angle_alpha   90.00
_cell.angle_beta   90.00
_cell.angle_gamma   90.00
#
_symmetry.space_group_name_H-M   'P 1'
#
loop_
_entity.id
_entity.type
_entity.pdbx_description
1 polymer ?
#
loop_
_entity_poly.entity_id
_entity_poly.type
_entity_poly.pdbx_seq_one_letter_code
_entity_poly.pdbx_strand_id
1 'polypeptide(L)'
;MKKYLQAQGMRLIPDHAARAGLNYLFVYTFKLHLIGAPLATGLSYWISFLLLVAYARFVAGSRCWGGWSRACLQNMSTFARLAILGVVHVGTEWWAFEIVALAAGRLGTIPLAAQSVIMTTDQVMNTIPFGIGVAASARVGNLLGARNAKGAARAANVAAWLSMFMGLLVLIVLMAVKDFYAKIFNDDVNVVRLTAEVMPYVALFQIADGLNGSCGGSLRGMGRQHIGAAVNLVSYYMGALPLGIWLAFHGWGLAGLWVGQCIALYLVGALEWIVVAWSDWDHQVDMAFKRMDCAEQVEAGIGEYLPEGQTNGGASCLIPELYKLADSNIFGDAMRRRDCNDAMTDVRVSFLTHRLAKFA
;
A
#
# COMPACT_ATOMS: atom_id res chain seq x y z
N MET A 1 0.72 11.38 -7.97
CA MET A 1 0.77 10.81 -9.33
C MET A 1 0.83 9.29 -9.39
N LYS A 2 1.76 8.58 -8.71
CA LYS A 2 1.82 7.10 -8.76
C LYS A 2 0.47 6.43 -8.39
N LYS A 3 -0.16 6.87 -7.29
CA LYS A 3 -1.48 6.36 -6.86
C LYS A 3 -2.61 6.63 -7.85
N TYR A 4 -2.56 7.76 -8.58
CA TYR A 4 -3.54 8.11 -9.61
C TYR A 4 -3.53 7.09 -10.76
N LEU A 5 -2.34 6.72 -11.26
CA LEU A 5 -2.22 5.68 -12.30
C LEU A 5 -2.54 4.27 -11.77
N GLN A 6 -2.15 3.97 -10.53
CA GLN A 6 -2.46 2.68 -9.88
C GLN A 6 -3.97 2.46 -9.74
N ALA A 7 -4.73 3.50 -9.39
CA ALA A 7 -6.20 3.42 -9.32
C ALA A 7 -6.82 3.06 -10.68
N GLN A 8 -6.21 3.50 -11.78
CA GLN A 8 -6.62 3.19 -13.16
C GLN A 8 -6.13 1.82 -13.65
N GLY A 9 -5.38 1.09 -12.82
CA GLY A 9 -4.75 -0.17 -13.23
C GLY A 9 -3.55 -0.01 -14.18
N MET A 10 -3.12 1.23 -14.43
CA MET A 10 -1.95 1.52 -15.26
C MET A 10 -0.66 1.36 -14.45
N ARG A 11 0.29 0.61 -15.00
CA ARG A 11 1.61 0.37 -14.39
C ARG A 11 2.67 1.07 -15.24
N LEU A 12 3.37 2.05 -14.68
CA LEU A 12 4.48 2.71 -15.36
C LEU A 12 5.84 2.13 -14.94
N ILE A 13 6.81 2.27 -15.85
CA ILE A 13 8.16 1.71 -15.87
C ILE A 13 8.95 2.01 -14.58
N PRO A 14 9.77 1.07 -14.08
CA PRO A 14 10.63 1.30 -12.93
C PRO A 14 11.74 2.32 -13.21
N ASP A 15 11.90 3.33 -12.34
CA ASP A 15 12.93 4.37 -12.40
C ASP A 15 14.34 3.91 -11.96
N HIS A 16 14.52 2.61 -11.71
CA HIS A 16 15.72 2.06 -11.09
C HIS A 16 16.99 2.21 -11.96
N ALA A 17 16.87 2.13 -13.28
CA ALA A 17 18.02 2.32 -14.18
C ALA A 17 18.54 3.76 -14.18
N ALA A 18 17.62 4.75 -14.18
CA ALA A 18 17.98 6.16 -14.08
C ALA A 18 18.64 6.47 -12.72
N ARG A 19 18.12 5.88 -11.64
CA ARG A 19 18.70 5.99 -10.29
C ARG A 19 20.12 5.46 -10.21
N ALA A 20 20.37 4.28 -10.79
CA ALA A 20 21.69 3.68 -10.80
C ALA A 20 22.70 4.55 -11.58
N GLY A 21 22.32 5.02 -12.77
CA GLY A 21 23.16 5.89 -13.59
C GLY A 21 23.48 7.22 -12.90
N LEU A 22 22.49 7.86 -12.27
CA LEU A 22 22.69 9.11 -11.52
C LEU A 22 23.57 8.94 -10.29
N ASN A 23 23.44 7.80 -9.58
CA ASN A 23 24.33 7.49 -8.47
C ASN A 23 25.77 7.34 -8.94
N TYR A 24 25.99 6.61 -10.03
CA TYR A 24 27.33 6.45 -10.59
C TYR A 24 27.93 7.81 -10.98
N LEU A 25 27.16 8.65 -11.67
CA LEU A 25 27.60 9.97 -12.10
C LEU A 25 27.98 10.88 -10.92
N PHE A 26 27.11 10.99 -9.91
CA PHE A 26 27.33 11.93 -8.82
C PHE A 26 28.41 11.47 -7.84
N VAL A 27 28.49 10.16 -7.58
CA VAL A 27 29.49 9.60 -6.67
C VAL A 27 30.87 9.51 -7.33
N TYR A 28 30.97 8.94 -8.54
CA TYR A 28 32.26 8.66 -9.18
C TYR A 28 32.73 9.76 -10.12
N THR A 29 31.85 10.33 -10.96
CA THR A 29 32.27 11.35 -11.95
C THR A 29 32.41 12.73 -11.31
N PHE A 30 31.39 13.18 -10.57
CA PHE A 30 31.40 14.49 -9.92
C PHE A 30 32.06 14.51 -8.55
N LYS A 31 32.48 13.33 -8.04
CA LYS A 31 33.20 13.19 -6.77
C LYS A 31 32.48 13.89 -5.60
N LEU A 32 31.15 13.84 -5.58
CA LEU A 32 30.34 14.37 -4.48
C LEU A 32 30.32 13.44 -3.25
N HIS A 33 31.05 12.32 -3.31
CA HIS A 33 31.22 11.32 -2.25
C HIS A 33 29.86 10.96 -1.61
N LEU A 34 29.75 11.09 -0.28
CA LEU A 34 28.56 10.73 0.48
C LEU A 34 27.33 11.57 0.10
N ILE A 35 27.50 12.83 -0.30
CA ILE A 35 26.39 13.75 -0.63
C ILE A 35 25.82 13.41 -2.03
N GLY A 36 26.60 12.76 -2.89
CA GLY A 36 26.17 12.36 -4.22
C GLY A 36 24.96 11.40 -4.21
N ALA A 37 24.93 10.46 -3.27
CA ALA A 37 23.86 9.45 -3.17
C ALA A 37 22.45 10.03 -2.85
N PRO A 38 22.28 10.89 -1.81
CA PRO A 38 20.99 11.52 -1.55
C PRO A 38 20.57 12.48 -2.67
N LEU A 39 21.51 13.20 -3.29
CA LEU A 39 21.23 14.07 -4.44
C LEU A 39 20.72 13.26 -5.65
N ALA A 40 21.39 12.15 -5.98
CA ALA A 40 21.00 11.28 -7.08
C ALA A 40 19.60 10.69 -6.85
N THR A 41 19.31 10.30 -5.60
CA THR A 41 18.01 9.77 -5.21
C THR A 41 16.91 10.84 -5.32
N GLY A 42 17.16 12.04 -4.80
CA GLY A 42 16.21 13.16 -4.89
C GLY A 42 15.91 13.55 -6.33
N LEU A 43 16.95 13.68 -7.15
CA LEU A 43 16.80 14.01 -8.57
C LEU A 43 16.02 12.93 -9.33
N SER A 44 16.28 11.66 -9.05
CA SER A 44 15.56 10.56 -9.66
C SER A 44 14.07 10.54 -9.32
N TYR A 45 13.71 10.94 -8.10
CA TYR A 45 12.31 11.10 -7.72
C TYR A 45 11.64 12.26 -8.47
N TRP A 46 12.34 13.37 -8.69
CA TRP A 46 11.85 14.47 -9.53
C TRP A 46 11.65 14.03 -10.98
N ILE A 47 12.63 13.34 -11.57
CA ILE A 47 12.52 12.78 -12.92
C ILE A 47 11.30 11.85 -13.02
N SER A 48 11.14 10.94 -12.05
CA SER A 48 9.99 10.04 -11.98
C SER A 48 8.67 10.80 -11.90
N PHE A 49 8.61 11.84 -11.08
CA PHE A 49 7.43 12.70 -10.97
C PHE A 49 7.10 13.39 -12.29
N LEU A 50 8.09 14.02 -12.93
CA LEU A 50 7.91 14.70 -14.21
C LEU A 50 7.50 13.73 -15.33
N LEU A 51 8.10 12.54 -15.40
CA LEU A 51 7.72 11.50 -16.35
C LEU A 51 6.29 11.01 -16.12
N LEU A 52 5.86 10.85 -14.87
CA LEU A 52 4.47 10.47 -14.55
C LEU A 52 3.47 11.56 -14.95
N VAL A 53 3.81 12.84 -14.74
CA VAL A 53 2.99 13.97 -15.18
C VAL A 53 2.93 14.04 -16.70
N ALA A 54 4.07 13.90 -17.39
CA ALA A 54 4.14 13.85 -18.84
C ALA A 54 3.32 12.66 -19.39
N TYR A 55 3.46 11.48 -18.81
CA TYR A 55 2.69 10.30 -19.21
C TYR A 55 1.18 10.52 -19.03
N ALA A 56 0.76 11.06 -17.88
CA ALA A 56 -0.64 11.38 -17.62
C ALA A 56 -1.19 12.42 -18.62
N ARG A 57 -0.37 13.41 -19.00
CA ARG A 57 -0.77 14.50 -19.90
C ARG A 57 -0.77 14.12 -21.38
N PHE A 58 0.18 13.30 -21.83
CA PHE A 58 0.45 13.06 -23.26
C PHE A 58 0.06 11.66 -23.74
N VAL A 59 0.07 10.64 -22.89
CA VAL A 59 -0.12 9.23 -23.31
C VAL A 59 -1.43 8.65 -22.78
N ALA A 60 -1.65 8.68 -21.46
CA ALA A 60 -2.87 8.13 -20.85
C ALA A 60 -4.12 8.99 -21.15
N GLY A 61 -3.93 10.20 -21.67
CA GLY A 61 -5.00 11.07 -22.13
C GLY A 61 -5.82 11.67 -20.99
N SER A 62 -6.35 12.85 -21.28
CA SER A 62 -7.22 13.73 -20.50
C SER A 62 -8.58 13.14 -20.04
N ARG A 63 -8.76 11.81 -20.02
CA ARG A 63 -10.06 11.19 -19.74
C ARG A 63 -10.48 11.29 -18.28
N CYS A 64 -9.53 11.11 -17.35
CA CYS A 64 -9.78 11.21 -15.91
C CYS A 64 -8.99 12.36 -15.25
N TRP A 65 -8.16 13.08 -16.02
CA TRP A 65 -7.45 14.28 -15.54
C TRP A 65 -8.24 15.53 -15.94
N GLY A 66 -9.04 16.06 -15.03
CA GLY A 66 -9.88 17.26 -15.22
C GLY A 66 -9.13 18.60 -15.29
N GLY A 67 -7.79 18.57 -15.46
CA GLY A 67 -6.95 19.75 -15.48
C GLY A 67 -6.63 20.30 -14.10
N TRP A 68 -6.01 21.48 -14.08
CA TRP A 68 -5.71 22.21 -12.84
C TRP A 68 -6.93 23.07 -12.48
N SER A 69 -7.67 22.66 -11.46
CA SER A 69 -8.82 23.40 -10.92
C SER A 69 -8.75 23.47 -9.41
N ARG A 70 -9.25 24.57 -8.81
CA ARG A 70 -9.38 24.70 -7.35
C ARG A 70 -10.37 23.70 -6.75
N ALA A 71 -11.16 23.02 -7.56
CA ALA A 71 -11.99 21.89 -7.14
C ALA A 71 -11.16 20.78 -6.44
N CYS A 72 -9.86 20.62 -6.76
CA CYS A 72 -9.00 19.65 -6.06
C CYS A 72 -8.76 19.97 -4.58
N LEU A 73 -9.06 21.19 -4.14
CA LEU A 73 -8.97 21.60 -2.74
C LEU A 73 -10.26 21.30 -1.97
N GLN A 74 -11.33 20.90 -2.65
CA GLN A 74 -12.56 20.42 -2.01
C GLN A 74 -12.28 19.06 -1.34
N ASN A 75 -12.93 18.80 -0.21
CA ASN A 75 -12.79 17.56 0.58
C ASN A 75 -11.37 17.22 1.07
N MET A 76 -10.49 18.22 1.17
CA MET A 76 -9.14 18.06 1.70
C MET A 76 -9.11 17.49 3.13
N SER A 77 -10.12 17.80 3.96
CA SER A 77 -10.24 17.27 5.33
C SER A 77 -10.45 15.74 5.33
N THR A 78 -11.34 15.24 4.48
CA THR A 78 -11.59 13.80 4.29
C THR A 78 -10.33 13.11 3.77
N PHE A 79 -9.69 13.68 2.74
CA PHE A 79 -8.43 13.17 2.21
C PHE A 79 -7.33 13.11 3.29
N ALA A 80 -7.10 14.21 4.02
CA ALA A 80 -6.10 14.30 5.06
C ALA A 80 -6.34 13.27 6.17
N ARG A 81 -7.60 13.11 6.61
CA ARG A 81 -7.97 12.10 7.61
C ARG A 81 -7.65 10.68 7.13
N LEU A 82 -8.06 10.32 5.92
CA LEU A 82 -7.77 8.98 5.36
C LEU A 82 -6.27 8.76 5.18
N ALA A 83 -5.54 9.78 4.71
CA ALA A 83 -4.10 9.74 4.50
C ALA A 83 -3.34 9.56 5.82
N ILE A 84 -3.64 10.37 6.85
CA ILE A 84 -3.02 10.28 8.18
C ILE A 84 -3.26 8.89 8.77
N LEU A 85 -4.49 8.39 8.71
CA LEU A 85 -4.81 7.05 9.20
C LEU A 85 -4.05 5.96 8.43
N GLY A 86 -3.85 6.14 7.11
CA GLY A 86 -3.03 5.24 6.31
C GLY A 86 -1.55 5.28 6.68
N VAL A 87 -1.01 6.47 6.96
CA VAL A 87 0.36 6.66 7.45
C VAL A 87 0.52 6.01 8.82
N VAL A 88 -0.43 6.18 9.74
CA VAL A 88 -0.38 5.52 11.05
C VAL A 88 -0.48 4.00 10.90
N HIS A 89 -1.38 3.51 10.04
CA HIS A 89 -1.56 2.06 9.82
C HIS A 89 -0.26 1.38 9.39
N VAL A 90 0.42 1.91 8.37
CA VAL A 90 1.68 1.31 7.86
C VAL A 90 2.88 1.74 8.71
N GLY A 91 2.92 2.99 9.14
CA GLY A 91 4.04 3.57 9.88
C GLY A 91 4.22 2.98 11.27
N THR A 92 3.13 2.62 11.96
CA THR A 92 3.22 2.00 13.29
C THR A 92 4.02 0.70 13.28
N GLU A 93 3.87 -0.11 12.25
CA GLU A 93 4.66 -1.32 12.02
C GLU A 93 6.13 -0.99 11.75
N TRP A 94 6.40 -0.06 10.83
CA TRP A 94 7.77 0.30 10.46
C TRP A 94 8.54 0.91 11.63
N TRP A 95 7.90 1.76 12.41
CA TRP A 95 8.49 2.31 13.62
C TRP A 95 8.73 1.26 14.70
N ALA A 96 7.87 0.22 14.78
CA ALA A 96 8.12 -0.89 15.70
C ALA A 96 9.41 -1.64 15.32
N PHE A 97 9.69 -1.84 14.03
CA PHE A 97 10.96 -2.42 13.58
C PHE A 97 12.17 -1.57 13.95
N GLU A 98 12.07 -0.24 13.86
CA GLU A 98 13.14 0.66 14.31
C GLU A 98 13.37 0.57 15.83
N ILE A 99 12.31 0.44 16.63
CA ILE A 99 12.43 0.21 18.08
C ILE A 99 13.13 -1.12 18.35
N VAL A 100 12.80 -2.18 17.61
CA VAL A 100 13.49 -3.48 17.70
C VAL A 100 14.97 -3.35 17.33
N ALA A 101 15.31 -2.59 16.30
CA ALA A 101 16.70 -2.33 15.92
C ALA A 101 17.47 -1.60 17.03
N LEU A 102 16.87 -0.59 17.66
CA LEU A 102 17.44 0.11 18.80
C LEU A 102 17.62 -0.81 20.02
N ALA A 103 16.65 -1.71 20.27
CA ALA A 103 16.76 -2.70 21.34
C ALA A 103 17.88 -3.71 21.07
N ALA A 104 18.02 -4.20 19.83
CA ALA A 104 19.12 -5.06 19.41
C ALA A 104 20.48 -4.37 19.58
N GLY A 105 20.55 -3.06 19.32
CA GLY A 105 21.72 -2.23 19.58
C GLY A 105 22.20 -2.25 21.03
N ARG A 106 21.28 -2.38 21.99
CA ARG A 106 21.62 -2.51 23.42
C ARG A 106 22.08 -3.92 23.82
N LEU A 107 21.82 -4.94 23.01
CA LEU A 107 22.34 -6.30 23.25
C LEU A 107 23.82 -6.44 22.84
N GLY A 108 24.32 -5.54 21.99
CA GLY A 108 25.72 -5.49 21.57
C GLY A 108 25.89 -5.32 20.06
N THR A 109 27.14 -5.28 19.61
CA THR A 109 27.49 -5.07 18.20
C THR A 109 27.11 -6.25 17.31
N ILE A 110 27.26 -7.49 17.79
CA ILE A 110 26.93 -8.71 17.04
C ILE A 110 25.41 -8.83 16.79
N PRO A 111 24.52 -8.71 17.81
CA PRO A 111 23.08 -8.69 17.59
C PRO A 111 22.61 -7.54 16.69
N LEU A 112 23.21 -6.36 16.81
CA LEU A 112 22.89 -5.21 15.96
C LEU A 112 23.25 -5.45 14.48
N ALA A 113 24.41 -6.04 14.22
CA ALA A 113 24.83 -6.40 12.88
C ALA A 113 23.91 -7.48 12.28
N ALA A 114 23.59 -8.53 13.05
CA ALA A 114 22.65 -9.56 12.63
C ALA A 114 21.25 -8.97 12.36
N GLN A 115 20.76 -8.10 13.23
CA GLN A 115 19.48 -7.42 13.04
C GLN A 115 19.45 -6.58 11.76
N SER A 116 20.53 -5.87 11.43
CA SER A 116 20.63 -5.10 10.18
C SER A 116 20.54 -5.99 8.94
N VAL A 117 21.22 -7.15 8.96
CA VAL A 117 21.13 -8.15 7.87
C VAL A 117 19.69 -8.64 7.74
N ILE A 118 19.08 -9.05 8.85
CA ILE A 118 17.72 -9.58 8.88
C ILE A 118 16.70 -8.55 8.37
N MET A 119 16.76 -7.30 8.84
CA MET A 119 15.85 -6.23 8.39
C MET A 119 16.00 -5.97 6.89
N THR A 120 17.23 -6.04 6.36
CA THR A 120 17.45 -5.90 4.92
C THR A 120 16.82 -7.06 4.15
N THR A 121 16.98 -8.29 4.64
CA THR A 121 16.32 -9.47 4.07
C THR A 121 14.82 -9.34 4.08
N ASP A 122 14.24 -8.95 5.21
CA ASP A 122 12.81 -8.76 5.40
C ASP A 122 12.24 -7.75 4.39
N GLN A 123 12.87 -6.57 4.24
CA GLN A 123 12.43 -5.56 3.28
C GLN A 123 12.47 -6.05 1.83
N VAL A 124 13.51 -6.82 1.45
CA VAL A 124 13.61 -7.38 0.10
C VAL A 124 12.48 -8.39 -0.14
N MET A 125 12.20 -9.26 0.83
CA MET A 125 11.18 -10.30 0.70
C MET A 125 9.75 -9.74 0.75
N ASN A 126 9.49 -8.77 1.64
CA ASN A 126 8.20 -8.10 1.81
C ASN A 126 7.77 -7.31 0.55
N THR A 127 8.69 -7.01 -0.37
CA THR A 127 8.34 -6.35 -1.64
C THR A 127 7.26 -7.09 -2.44
N ILE A 128 7.24 -8.43 -2.39
CA ILE A 128 6.23 -9.24 -3.09
C ILE A 128 4.85 -9.14 -2.41
N PRO A 129 4.69 -9.48 -1.10
CA PRO A 129 3.41 -9.33 -0.42
C PRO A 129 2.88 -7.89 -0.36
N PHE A 130 3.76 -6.91 -0.16
CA PHE A 130 3.39 -5.50 -0.20
C PHE A 130 2.78 -5.11 -1.56
N GLY A 131 3.35 -5.62 -2.65
CA GLY A 131 2.80 -5.45 -4.01
C GLY A 131 1.39 -6.02 -4.15
N ILE A 132 1.12 -7.19 -3.57
CA ILE A 132 -0.22 -7.80 -3.52
C ILE A 132 -1.17 -6.90 -2.73
N GLY A 133 -0.74 -6.37 -1.57
CA GLY A 133 -1.54 -5.43 -0.77
C GLY A 133 -1.90 -4.14 -1.51
N VAL A 134 -0.98 -3.56 -2.28
CA VAL A 134 -1.25 -2.41 -3.14
C VAL A 134 -2.27 -2.76 -4.24
N ALA A 135 -2.13 -3.93 -4.87
CA ALA A 135 -3.06 -4.41 -5.88
C ALA A 135 -4.46 -4.68 -5.30
N ALA A 136 -4.53 -5.29 -4.11
CA ALA A 136 -5.76 -5.54 -3.38
C ALA A 136 -6.49 -4.24 -3.05
N SER A 137 -5.76 -3.24 -2.55
CA SER A 137 -6.31 -1.92 -2.22
C SER A 137 -7.00 -1.27 -3.43
N ALA A 138 -6.31 -1.22 -4.59
CA ALA A 138 -6.87 -0.66 -5.80
C ALA A 138 -8.05 -1.50 -6.34
N ARG A 139 -7.92 -2.82 -6.33
CA ARG A 139 -8.96 -3.73 -6.86
C ARG A 139 -10.23 -3.70 -6.03
N VAL A 140 -10.12 -3.76 -4.71
CA VAL A 140 -11.25 -3.69 -3.78
C VAL A 140 -11.92 -2.33 -3.87
N GLY A 141 -11.16 -1.24 -3.82
CA GLY A 141 -11.71 0.12 -3.95
C GLY A 141 -12.49 0.31 -5.25
N ASN A 142 -11.94 -0.14 -6.39
CA ASN A 142 -12.62 -0.04 -7.69
C ASN A 142 -13.89 -0.89 -7.77
N LEU A 143 -13.91 -2.07 -7.15
CA LEU A 143 -15.09 -2.96 -7.14
C LEU A 143 -16.20 -2.41 -6.23
N LEU A 144 -15.84 -1.79 -5.11
CA LEU A 144 -16.80 -1.08 -4.27
C LEU A 144 -17.41 0.12 -5.00
N GLY A 145 -16.59 0.91 -5.69
CA GLY A 145 -17.05 2.01 -6.55
C GLY A 145 -17.94 1.55 -7.72
N ALA A 146 -17.78 0.31 -8.19
CA ALA A 146 -18.62 -0.31 -9.21
C ALA A 146 -19.85 -1.05 -8.64
N ARG A 147 -20.20 -0.84 -7.36
CA ARG A 147 -21.30 -1.53 -6.65
C ARG A 147 -21.23 -3.06 -6.69
N ASN A 148 -20.03 -3.63 -6.84
CA ASN A 148 -19.83 -5.07 -6.95
C ASN A 148 -19.31 -5.64 -5.62
N ALA A 149 -20.18 -5.71 -4.62
CA ALA A 149 -19.87 -6.23 -3.28
C ALA A 149 -19.28 -7.66 -3.32
N LYS A 150 -19.93 -8.57 -4.06
CA LYS A 150 -19.46 -9.96 -4.25
C LYS A 150 -18.09 -10.04 -4.95
N GLY A 151 -17.83 -9.12 -5.87
CA GLY A 151 -16.53 -9.00 -6.53
C GLY A 151 -15.45 -8.52 -5.55
N ALA A 152 -15.75 -7.49 -4.76
CA ALA A 152 -14.83 -6.93 -3.77
C ALA A 152 -14.45 -7.98 -2.71
N ALA A 153 -15.43 -8.73 -2.21
CA ALA A 153 -15.22 -9.82 -1.26
C ALA A 153 -14.29 -10.91 -1.79
N ARG A 154 -14.50 -11.34 -3.04
CA ARG A 154 -13.64 -12.32 -3.71
C ARG A 154 -12.23 -11.79 -3.92
N ALA A 155 -12.10 -10.52 -4.35
CA ALA A 155 -10.79 -9.91 -4.57
C ALA A 155 -9.98 -9.83 -3.27
N ALA A 156 -10.60 -9.44 -2.16
CA ALA A 156 -9.94 -9.38 -0.85
C ALA A 156 -9.49 -10.77 -0.36
N ASN A 157 -10.37 -11.78 -0.45
CA ASN A 157 -10.02 -13.14 -0.04
C ASN A 157 -8.93 -13.78 -0.92
N VAL A 158 -9.02 -13.61 -2.25
CA VAL A 158 -7.97 -14.12 -3.16
C VAL A 158 -6.63 -13.45 -2.88
N ALA A 159 -6.61 -12.15 -2.58
CA ALA A 159 -5.38 -11.45 -2.21
C ALA A 159 -4.77 -12.01 -0.91
N ALA A 160 -5.60 -12.28 0.11
CA ALA A 160 -5.15 -12.88 1.37
C ALA A 160 -4.52 -14.27 1.15
N TRP A 161 -5.21 -15.16 0.42
CA TRP A 161 -4.68 -16.49 0.09
C TRP A 161 -3.40 -16.43 -0.74
N LEU A 162 -3.35 -15.56 -1.75
CA LEU A 162 -2.18 -15.38 -2.60
C LEU A 162 -0.98 -14.88 -1.78
N SER A 163 -1.18 -13.92 -0.88
CA SER A 163 -0.12 -13.43 -0.02
C SER A 163 0.39 -14.48 0.96
N MET A 164 -0.48 -15.28 1.58
CA MET A 164 -0.04 -16.39 2.44
C MET A 164 0.76 -17.43 1.66
N PHE A 165 0.33 -17.77 0.44
CA PHE A 165 1.08 -18.67 -0.43
C PHE A 165 2.45 -18.12 -0.80
N MET A 166 2.54 -16.83 -1.16
CA MET A 166 3.83 -16.18 -1.43
C MET A 166 4.72 -16.12 -0.19
N GLY A 167 4.16 -15.81 0.98
CA GLY A 167 4.88 -15.84 2.25
C GLY A 167 5.42 -17.23 2.58
N LEU A 168 4.66 -18.30 2.27
CA LEU A 168 5.13 -19.67 2.41
C LEU A 168 6.30 -19.98 1.47
N LEU A 169 6.25 -19.53 0.22
CA LEU A 169 7.38 -19.68 -0.71
C LEU A 169 8.63 -18.95 -0.20
N VAL A 170 8.47 -17.72 0.31
CA VAL A 170 9.56 -16.96 0.92
C VAL A 170 10.13 -17.71 2.13
N LEU A 171 9.27 -18.27 2.99
CA LEU A 171 9.69 -19.09 4.12
C LEU A 171 10.58 -20.25 3.66
N ILE A 172 10.13 -21.02 2.66
CA ILE A 172 10.88 -22.17 2.13
C ILE A 172 12.26 -21.72 1.62
N VAL A 173 12.31 -20.61 0.87
CA VAL A 173 13.56 -20.07 0.34
C VAL A 173 14.49 -19.65 1.48
N LEU A 174 14.00 -18.86 2.45
CA LEU A 174 14.80 -18.40 3.59
C LEU A 174 15.33 -19.56 4.43
N MET A 175 14.51 -20.58 4.68
CA MET A 175 14.93 -21.79 5.39
C MET A 175 16.00 -22.57 4.64
N ALA A 176 15.93 -22.62 3.30
CA ALA A 176 16.94 -23.29 2.48
C ALA A 176 18.29 -22.54 2.46
N VAL A 177 18.28 -21.21 2.59
CA VAL A 177 19.50 -20.38 2.49
C VAL A 177 20.07 -19.88 3.81
N LYS A 178 19.39 -20.17 4.94
CA LYS A 178 19.68 -19.57 6.26
C LYS A 178 21.14 -19.63 6.71
N ASP A 179 21.86 -20.70 6.37
CA ASP A 179 23.22 -20.96 6.87
C ASP A 179 24.32 -20.22 6.10
N PHE A 180 24.02 -19.68 4.93
CA PHE A 180 25.00 -18.98 4.10
C PHE A 180 24.56 -17.59 3.64
N TYR A 181 23.27 -17.26 3.70
CA TYR A 181 22.74 -15.97 3.25
C TYR A 181 23.45 -14.77 3.91
N ALA A 182 23.70 -14.84 5.22
CA ALA A 182 24.34 -13.76 5.96
C ALA A 182 25.78 -13.47 5.51
N LYS A 183 26.47 -14.43 4.88
CA LYS A 183 27.84 -14.26 4.37
C LYS A 183 27.92 -13.27 3.22
N ILE A 184 26.80 -12.96 2.56
CA ILE A 184 26.74 -11.93 1.51
C ILE A 184 26.89 -10.53 2.12
N PHE A 185 26.54 -10.37 3.39
CA PHE A 185 26.49 -9.08 4.08
C PHE A 185 27.63 -8.86 5.06
N ASN A 186 28.15 -9.94 5.66
CA ASN A 186 29.14 -9.83 6.72
C ASN A 186 30.08 -11.05 6.76
N ASP A 187 31.37 -10.79 6.93
CA ASP A 187 32.42 -11.82 7.03
C ASP A 187 32.60 -12.35 8.47
N ASP A 188 32.05 -11.68 9.49
CA ASP A 188 32.14 -12.15 10.88
C ASP A 188 31.27 -13.40 11.11
N VAL A 189 31.95 -14.51 11.43
CA VAL A 189 31.34 -15.82 11.68
C VAL A 189 30.29 -15.76 12.81
N ASN A 190 30.48 -14.91 13.82
CA ASN A 190 29.51 -14.78 14.91
C ASN A 190 28.21 -14.14 14.45
N VAL A 191 28.29 -13.13 13.58
CA VAL A 191 27.12 -12.47 12.98
C VAL A 191 26.38 -13.44 12.07
N VAL A 192 27.12 -14.20 11.25
CA VAL A 192 26.55 -15.22 10.36
C VAL A 192 25.82 -16.29 11.15
N ARG A 193 26.45 -16.82 12.21
CA ARG A 193 25.84 -17.85 13.07
C ARG A 193 24.57 -17.34 13.76
N LEU A 194 24.62 -16.16 14.38
CA LEU A 194 23.47 -15.59 15.05
C LEU A 194 22.32 -15.29 14.08
N THR A 195 22.65 -14.81 12.87
CA THR A 195 21.64 -14.59 11.82
C THR A 195 20.98 -15.90 11.41
N ALA A 196 21.75 -16.97 11.21
CA ALA A 196 21.23 -18.29 10.86
C ALA A 196 20.33 -18.90 11.95
N GLU A 197 20.64 -18.64 13.22
CA GLU A 197 19.82 -19.06 14.37
C GLU A 197 18.48 -18.33 14.43
N VAL A 198 18.43 -17.04 14.07
CA VAL A 198 17.22 -16.21 14.14
C VAL A 198 16.38 -16.30 12.86
N MET A 199 16.99 -16.65 11.72
CA MET A 199 16.32 -16.73 10.41
C MET A 199 15.01 -17.54 10.39
N PRO A 200 14.86 -18.66 11.11
CA PRO A 200 13.59 -19.40 11.12
C PRO A 200 12.40 -18.58 11.63
N TYR A 201 12.61 -17.72 12.63
CA TYR A 201 11.55 -16.82 13.12
C TYR A 201 11.17 -15.80 12.06
N VAL A 202 12.18 -15.22 11.38
CA VAL A 202 11.98 -14.28 10.27
C VAL A 202 11.23 -14.94 9.13
N ALA A 203 11.56 -16.19 8.80
CA ALA A 203 10.90 -16.96 7.74
C ALA A 203 9.43 -17.23 8.09
N LEU A 204 9.13 -17.60 9.34
CA LEU A 204 7.76 -17.77 9.83
C LEU A 204 6.97 -16.46 9.85
N PHE A 205 7.63 -15.35 10.16
CA PHE A 205 7.06 -14.01 10.16
C PHE A 205 6.49 -13.62 8.79
N GLN A 206 7.15 -14.00 7.68
CA GLN A 206 6.76 -13.61 6.31
C GLN A 206 5.33 -14.04 5.91
N ILE A 207 4.83 -15.16 6.45
CA ILE A 207 3.46 -15.63 6.15
C ILE A 207 2.44 -14.67 6.74
N ALA A 208 2.59 -14.34 8.02
CA ALA A 208 1.71 -13.44 8.72
C ALA A 208 1.83 -12.00 8.19
N ASP A 209 3.04 -11.60 7.80
CA ASP A 209 3.32 -10.29 7.22
C ASP A 209 2.63 -10.11 5.88
N GLY A 210 2.69 -11.13 5.01
CA GLY A 210 1.95 -11.09 3.76
C GLY A 210 0.44 -11.04 3.96
N LEU A 211 -0.09 -11.75 4.96
CA LEU A 211 -1.50 -11.70 5.32
C LEU A 211 -1.88 -10.28 5.80
N ASN A 212 -1.13 -9.69 6.73
CA ASN A 212 -1.33 -8.31 7.17
C ASN A 212 -1.25 -7.31 6.01
N GLY A 213 -0.24 -7.42 5.15
CA GLY A 213 -0.07 -6.51 4.01
C GLY A 213 -1.26 -6.54 3.04
N SER A 214 -1.82 -7.73 2.77
CA SER A 214 -2.97 -7.92 1.88
C SER A 214 -4.31 -7.53 2.51
N CYS A 215 -4.55 -7.91 3.76
CA CYS A 215 -5.73 -7.51 4.52
C CYS A 215 -5.71 -6.00 4.79
N GLY A 216 -4.59 -5.44 5.23
CA GLY A 216 -4.39 -4.01 5.38
C GLY A 216 -4.54 -3.24 4.06
N GLY A 217 -4.10 -3.82 2.94
CA GLY A 217 -4.40 -3.33 1.60
C GLY A 217 -5.90 -3.25 1.32
N SER A 218 -6.63 -4.33 1.64
CA SER A 218 -8.09 -4.39 1.50
C SER A 218 -8.81 -3.39 2.41
N LEU A 219 -8.36 -3.21 3.66
CA LEU A 219 -8.85 -2.20 4.60
C LEU A 219 -8.67 -0.78 4.06
N ARG A 220 -7.51 -0.47 3.47
CA ARG A 220 -7.30 0.81 2.78
C ARG A 220 -8.23 0.97 1.57
N GLY A 221 -8.43 -0.09 0.79
CA GLY A 221 -9.39 -0.10 -0.33
C GLY A 221 -10.84 0.15 0.11
N MET A 222 -11.22 -0.34 1.29
CA MET A 222 -12.51 -0.09 1.95
C MET A 222 -12.59 1.26 2.67
N GLY A 223 -11.49 2.03 2.77
CA GLY A 223 -11.39 3.22 3.61
C GLY A 223 -11.54 2.97 5.12
N ARG A 224 -11.30 1.73 5.57
CA ARG A 224 -11.36 1.28 6.97
C ARG A 224 -9.98 1.15 7.60
N GLN A 225 -8.98 1.88 7.11
CA GLN A 225 -7.60 1.82 7.65
C GLN A 225 -7.48 2.22 9.14
N HIS A 226 -8.47 2.89 9.73
CA HIS A 226 -8.48 3.15 11.17
C HIS A 226 -8.54 1.87 12.02
N ILE A 227 -9.20 0.82 11.53
CA ILE A 227 -9.29 -0.46 12.23
C ILE A 227 -7.93 -1.16 12.20
N GLY A 228 -7.31 -1.22 11.03
CA GLY A 228 -5.96 -1.78 10.89
C GLY A 228 -4.93 -0.99 11.72
N ALA A 229 -5.02 0.34 11.73
CA ALA A 229 -4.18 1.17 12.59
C ALA A 229 -4.35 0.86 14.08
N ALA A 230 -5.59 0.68 14.56
CA ALA A 230 -5.84 0.32 15.96
C ALA A 230 -5.31 -1.08 16.30
N VAL A 231 -5.54 -2.06 15.43
CA VAL A 231 -5.05 -3.44 15.59
C VAL A 231 -3.52 -3.47 15.61
N ASN A 232 -2.85 -2.77 14.69
CA ASN A 232 -1.39 -2.65 14.68
C ASN A 232 -0.86 -1.97 15.95
N LEU A 233 -1.46 -0.85 16.35
CA LEU A 233 -1.00 -0.10 17.52
C LEU A 233 -1.06 -0.96 18.79
N VAL A 234 -2.18 -1.64 19.03
CA VAL A 234 -2.35 -2.51 20.20
C VAL A 234 -1.39 -3.70 20.12
N SER A 235 -1.35 -4.39 18.98
CA SER A 235 -0.59 -5.64 18.87
C SER A 235 0.92 -5.40 18.94
N TYR A 236 1.46 -4.37 18.26
CA TYR A 236 2.89 -4.07 18.33
C TYR A 236 3.29 -3.40 19.64
N TYR A 237 2.59 -2.34 20.06
CA TYR A 237 3.07 -1.49 21.15
C TYR A 237 2.67 -2.00 22.53
N MET A 238 1.55 -2.71 22.65
CA MET A 238 1.13 -3.33 23.92
C MET A 238 1.50 -4.81 24.01
N GLY A 239 1.69 -5.49 22.87
CA GLY A 239 2.04 -6.91 22.81
C GLY A 239 3.50 -7.17 22.43
N ALA A 240 3.83 -7.01 21.15
CA ALA A 240 5.10 -7.43 20.55
C ALA A 240 6.32 -6.81 21.23
N LEU A 241 6.32 -5.48 21.36
CA LEU A 241 7.47 -4.72 21.85
C LEU A 241 7.73 -5.01 23.33
N PRO A 242 6.75 -4.93 24.26
CA PRO A 242 6.99 -5.28 25.65
C PRO A 242 7.45 -6.74 25.82
N LEU A 243 6.78 -7.69 25.17
CA LEU A 243 7.11 -9.11 25.27
C LEU A 243 8.48 -9.42 24.67
N GLY A 244 8.75 -8.92 23.47
CA GLY A 244 10.00 -9.16 22.75
C GLY A 244 11.19 -8.55 23.46
N ILE A 245 11.08 -7.30 23.93
CA ILE A 245 12.12 -6.65 24.73
C ILE A 245 12.35 -7.43 26.02
N TRP A 246 11.29 -7.82 26.73
CA TRP A 246 11.43 -8.59 27.96
C TRP A 246 12.15 -9.92 27.72
N LEU A 247 11.74 -10.71 26.72
CA LEU A 247 12.40 -11.98 26.35
C LEU A 247 13.88 -11.77 26.00
N ALA A 248 14.17 -10.74 25.20
CA ALA A 248 15.51 -10.45 24.74
C ALA A 248 16.51 -10.22 25.88
N PHE A 249 16.10 -9.45 26.89
CA PHE A 249 16.93 -9.15 28.06
C PHE A 249 16.88 -10.23 29.15
N HIS A 250 16.00 -11.23 29.05
CA HIS A 250 15.90 -12.39 29.95
C HIS A 250 16.52 -13.66 29.35
N GLY A 251 17.59 -13.51 28.57
CA GLY A 251 18.42 -14.62 28.10
C GLY A 251 18.13 -15.16 26.70
N TRP A 252 17.09 -14.66 26.01
CA TRP A 252 16.79 -15.09 24.64
C TRP A 252 17.52 -14.24 23.57
N GLY A 253 18.10 -13.11 23.96
CA GLY A 253 18.85 -12.24 23.06
C GLY A 253 18.03 -11.78 21.85
N LEU A 254 18.64 -11.81 20.67
CA LEU A 254 17.99 -11.37 19.43
C LEU A 254 16.76 -12.21 19.06
N ALA A 255 16.76 -13.50 19.38
CA ALA A 255 15.63 -14.38 19.11
C ALA A 255 14.37 -13.94 19.88
N GLY A 256 14.53 -13.45 21.12
CA GLY A 256 13.42 -12.94 21.92
C GLY A 256 12.66 -11.79 21.25
N LEU A 257 13.39 -10.87 20.62
CA LEU A 257 12.80 -9.75 19.86
C LEU A 257 11.95 -10.26 18.69
N TRP A 258 12.46 -11.23 17.92
CA TRP A 258 11.77 -11.79 16.77
C TRP A 258 10.58 -12.68 17.13
N VAL A 259 10.66 -13.41 18.24
CA VAL A 259 9.52 -14.18 18.76
C VAL A 259 8.36 -13.26 19.11
N GLY A 260 8.63 -12.15 19.82
CA GLY A 260 7.62 -11.14 20.13
C GLY A 260 6.97 -10.56 18.87
N GLN A 261 7.78 -10.24 17.86
CA GLN A 261 7.31 -9.72 16.58
C GLN A 261 6.45 -10.75 15.82
N CYS A 262 6.86 -12.02 15.78
CA CYS A 262 6.10 -13.09 15.14
C CYS A 262 4.71 -13.22 15.78
N ILE A 263 4.65 -13.37 17.11
CA ILE A 263 3.39 -13.57 17.83
C ILE A 263 2.41 -12.44 17.50
N ALA A 264 2.88 -11.20 17.58
CA ALA A 264 2.04 -10.04 17.29
C ALA A 264 1.55 -10.02 15.85
N LEU A 265 2.39 -10.34 14.86
CA LEU A 265 1.94 -10.36 13.47
C LEU A 265 0.91 -11.42 13.18
N TYR A 266 1.07 -12.62 13.73
CA TYR A 266 0.05 -13.65 13.58
C TYR A 266 -1.29 -13.19 14.17
N LEU A 267 -1.25 -12.49 15.29
CA LEU A 267 -2.43 -11.90 15.93
C LEU A 267 -3.05 -10.80 15.06
N VAL A 268 -2.24 -9.87 14.57
CA VAL A 268 -2.66 -8.80 13.64
C VAL A 268 -3.27 -9.39 12.38
N GLY A 269 -2.55 -10.28 11.70
CA GLY A 269 -2.96 -10.89 10.45
C GLY A 269 -4.27 -11.67 10.61
N ALA A 270 -4.43 -12.42 11.70
CA ALA A 270 -5.67 -13.11 12.02
C ALA A 270 -6.82 -12.11 12.26
N LEU A 271 -6.62 -11.08 13.08
CA LEU A 271 -7.64 -10.08 13.38
C LEU A 271 -8.07 -9.30 12.13
N GLU A 272 -7.11 -8.81 11.34
CA GLU A 272 -7.42 -8.11 10.09
C GLU A 272 -8.11 -9.03 9.09
N TRP A 273 -7.71 -10.30 9.00
CA TRP A 273 -8.37 -11.25 8.13
C TRP A 273 -9.81 -11.53 8.58
N ILE A 274 -10.05 -11.72 9.88
CA ILE A 274 -11.41 -11.86 10.42
C ILE A 274 -12.27 -10.65 10.08
N VAL A 275 -11.74 -9.44 10.28
CA VAL A 275 -12.44 -8.19 9.95
C VAL A 275 -12.79 -8.14 8.46
N VAL A 276 -11.85 -8.51 7.58
CA VAL A 276 -12.07 -8.52 6.12
C VAL A 276 -13.06 -9.61 5.71
N ALA A 277 -12.91 -10.83 6.25
CA ALA A 277 -13.74 -12.00 5.91
C ALA A 277 -15.19 -11.83 6.35
N TRP A 278 -15.43 -11.21 7.50
CA TRP A 278 -16.77 -10.96 8.06
C TRP A 278 -17.30 -9.55 7.78
N SER A 279 -16.63 -8.77 6.93
CA SER A 279 -17.16 -7.48 6.52
C SER A 279 -18.46 -7.66 5.75
N ASP A 280 -19.49 -6.88 6.12
CA ASP A 280 -20.68 -6.72 5.29
C ASP A 280 -20.31 -5.87 4.06
N TRP A 281 -20.13 -6.57 2.93
CA TRP A 281 -19.66 -5.97 1.68
C TRP A 281 -20.71 -5.08 1.01
N ASP A 282 -21.99 -5.35 1.21
CA ASP A 282 -23.08 -4.51 0.69
C ASP A 282 -23.11 -3.19 1.48
N HIS A 283 -22.97 -3.26 2.81
CA HIS A 283 -22.79 -2.08 3.64
C HIS A 283 -21.50 -1.30 3.28
N GLN A 284 -20.41 -1.97 2.91
CA GLN A 284 -19.19 -1.29 2.47
C GLN A 284 -19.36 -0.55 1.15
N VAL A 285 -20.20 -1.06 0.24
CA VAL A 285 -20.56 -0.34 -0.98
C VAL A 285 -21.27 0.97 -0.60
N ASP A 286 -22.30 0.91 0.23
CA ASP A 286 -23.04 2.10 0.66
C ASP A 286 -22.12 3.14 1.32
N MET A 287 -21.21 2.68 2.18
CA MET A 287 -20.21 3.54 2.83
C MET A 287 -19.21 4.16 1.86
N ALA A 288 -18.83 3.47 0.78
CA ALA A 288 -18.00 4.04 -0.26
C ALA A 288 -18.73 5.20 -0.96
N PHE A 289 -20.01 5.03 -1.28
CA PHE A 289 -20.81 6.07 -1.94
C PHE A 289 -21.08 7.28 -1.05
N LYS A 290 -21.35 7.09 0.25
CA LYS A 290 -21.52 8.22 1.20
C LYS A 290 -20.27 9.10 1.36
N ARG A 291 -19.09 8.59 0.97
CA ARG A 291 -17.81 9.34 1.05
C ARG A 291 -17.48 10.11 -0.22
N MET A 292 -18.21 9.85 -1.31
CA MET A 292 -18.02 10.59 -2.57
C MET A 292 -18.69 11.95 -2.50
N ASP A 293 -18.19 12.86 -3.32
CA ASP A 293 -18.73 14.22 -3.43
C ASP A 293 -20.13 14.18 -4.05
N CYS A 294 -20.98 15.16 -3.74
CA CYS A 294 -22.36 15.05 -4.19
C CYS A 294 -22.52 15.05 -5.72
N ALA A 295 -21.65 15.78 -6.44
CA ALA A 295 -21.60 15.70 -7.90
C ALA A 295 -21.30 14.26 -8.40
N GLU A 296 -20.42 13.54 -7.71
CA GLU A 296 -20.08 12.14 -8.03
C GLU A 296 -21.20 11.17 -7.63
N GLN A 297 -21.94 11.44 -6.54
CA GLN A 297 -23.11 10.66 -6.14
C GLN A 297 -24.24 10.75 -7.17
N VAL A 298 -24.44 11.94 -7.75
CA VAL A 298 -25.43 12.17 -8.82
C VAL A 298 -24.97 11.53 -10.13
N GLU A 299 -23.68 11.66 -10.50
CA GLU A 299 -23.11 10.96 -11.68
C GLU A 299 -23.23 9.43 -11.56
N ALA A 300 -23.11 8.90 -10.34
CA ALA A 300 -23.29 7.48 -10.06
C ALA A 300 -24.76 7.03 -9.97
N GLY A 301 -25.74 7.92 -10.12
CA GLY A 301 -27.16 7.61 -10.08
C GLY A 301 -27.70 7.27 -8.68
N ILE A 302 -27.22 7.96 -7.63
CA ILE A 302 -27.73 7.86 -6.25
C ILE A 302 -28.48 9.13 -5.82
N GLY A 303 -28.12 10.29 -6.37
CA GLY A 303 -28.77 11.56 -6.06
C GLY A 303 -29.63 12.07 -7.21
N GLU A 304 -30.76 12.68 -6.88
CA GLU A 304 -31.54 13.53 -7.80
C GLU A 304 -31.13 14.99 -7.65
N TYR A 305 -31.05 15.71 -8.77
CA TYR A 305 -30.95 17.17 -8.76
C TYR A 305 -32.29 17.76 -8.30
N LEU A 306 -32.29 18.49 -7.19
CA LEU A 306 -33.43 19.34 -6.83
C LEU A 306 -33.06 20.81 -7.09
N PRO A 307 -33.85 21.55 -7.90
CA PRO A 307 -33.72 22.99 -7.98
C PRO A 307 -34.00 23.60 -6.60
N GLU A 308 -33.30 24.70 -6.25
CA GLU A 308 -33.49 25.40 -4.98
C GLU A 308 -34.98 25.64 -4.69
N GLY A 309 -35.47 25.11 -3.56
CA GLY A 309 -36.83 25.37 -3.07
C GLY A 309 -37.72 24.15 -2.80
N GLN A 310 -37.31 22.92 -3.07
CA GLN A 310 -38.05 21.71 -2.66
C GLN A 310 -37.23 20.81 -1.74
N THR A 311 -37.62 20.72 -0.47
CA THR A 311 -37.09 19.76 0.49
C THR A 311 -38.04 18.57 0.61
N ASN A 312 -37.73 17.46 -0.05
CA ASN A 312 -38.34 16.16 0.28
C ASN A 312 -37.34 15.33 1.08
N GLY A 313 -37.80 14.70 2.15
CA GLY A 313 -37.02 14.01 3.19
C GLY A 313 -36.24 12.74 2.78
N GLY A 314 -35.84 12.62 1.52
CA GLY A 314 -34.81 11.68 1.05
C GLY A 314 -33.48 12.40 0.84
N ALA A 315 -32.38 11.66 0.70
CA ALA A 315 -31.00 12.16 0.57
C ALA A 315 -30.87 13.21 -0.56
N SER A 316 -31.07 14.49 -0.22
CA SER A 316 -31.14 15.62 -1.15
C SER A 316 -29.89 16.47 -1.00
N CYS A 317 -29.22 16.77 -2.11
CA CYS A 317 -28.06 17.67 -2.13
C CYS A 317 -28.41 19.02 -2.76
N LEU A 318 -28.24 20.08 -1.98
CA LEU A 318 -28.30 21.46 -2.46
C LEU A 318 -26.91 21.86 -2.95
N ILE A 319 -26.79 22.20 -4.24
CA ILE A 319 -25.61 22.86 -4.80
C ILE A 319 -25.95 24.36 -4.93
N PRO A 320 -25.24 25.29 -4.26
CA PRO A 320 -25.50 26.72 -4.38
C PRO A 320 -25.29 27.24 -5.81
N GLU A 321 -25.98 28.32 -6.13
CA GLU A 321 -26.15 29.04 -7.42
C GLU A 321 -24.89 29.39 -8.28
N LEU A 322 -23.71 28.83 -8.03
CA LEU A 322 -22.52 28.96 -8.88
C LEU A 322 -22.62 28.20 -10.22
N TYR A 323 -23.72 27.48 -10.46
CA TYR A 323 -23.93 26.64 -11.65
C TYR A 323 -24.34 27.42 -12.91
N LYS A 324 -24.93 28.62 -12.78
CA LYS A 324 -25.41 29.39 -13.95
C LYS A 324 -24.33 29.96 -14.87
N LEU A 325 -23.04 29.86 -14.52
CA LEU A 325 -21.92 30.34 -15.34
C LEU A 325 -21.04 29.22 -15.93
N ALA A 326 -21.35 27.94 -15.69
CA ALA A 326 -20.48 26.81 -16.05
C ALA A 326 -21.07 25.85 -17.12
N ASP A 327 -22.13 26.29 -17.80
CA ASP A 327 -23.06 25.43 -18.56
C ASP A 327 -22.60 25.01 -19.98
N SER A 328 -21.30 25.12 -20.29
CA SER A 328 -20.75 24.63 -21.56
C SER A 328 -19.60 23.63 -21.42
N ASN A 329 -18.90 23.62 -20.29
CA ASN A 329 -17.73 22.74 -20.08
C ASN A 329 -18.02 21.53 -19.18
N ILE A 330 -19.01 21.60 -18.28
CA ILE A 330 -19.30 20.52 -17.33
C ILE A 330 -20.00 19.33 -18.00
N PHE A 331 -20.92 19.55 -18.95
CA PHE A 331 -21.53 18.44 -19.69
C PHE A 331 -20.49 17.67 -20.52
N GLY A 332 -19.48 18.39 -21.04
CA GLY A 332 -18.31 17.79 -21.69
C GLY A 332 -17.44 16.99 -20.72
N ASP A 333 -17.21 17.47 -19.50
CA ASP A 333 -16.45 16.77 -18.45
C ASP A 333 -17.22 15.58 -17.84
N ALA A 334 -18.55 15.68 -17.71
CA ALA A 334 -19.41 14.61 -17.20
C ALA A 334 -19.52 13.44 -18.20
N MET A 335 -19.60 13.72 -19.51
CA MET A 335 -19.46 12.68 -20.53
C MET A 335 -18.05 12.04 -20.50
N ARG A 336 -17.00 12.86 -20.31
CA ARG A 336 -15.60 12.41 -20.26
C ARG A 336 -15.31 11.50 -19.06
N ARG A 337 -16.00 11.69 -17.93
CA ARG A 337 -15.91 10.86 -16.72
C ARG A 337 -16.72 9.56 -16.81
N ARG A 338 -17.87 9.57 -17.48
CA ARG A 338 -18.63 8.35 -17.80
C ARG A 338 -17.83 7.44 -18.74
N ASP A 339 -17.16 8.04 -19.73
CA ASP A 339 -16.14 7.38 -20.56
C ASP A 339 -14.94 6.85 -19.76
N CYS A 340 -14.59 7.40 -18.59
CA CYS A 340 -13.51 6.87 -17.74
C CYS A 340 -13.92 5.56 -17.05
N ASN A 341 -15.17 5.42 -16.61
CA ASN A 341 -15.71 4.16 -16.06
C ASN A 341 -15.91 3.10 -17.16
N ASP A 342 -16.42 3.50 -18.33
CA ASP A 342 -16.55 2.58 -19.47
C ASP A 342 -15.19 2.20 -20.06
N ALA A 343 -14.21 3.12 -20.11
CA ALA A 343 -12.84 2.82 -20.50
C ALA A 343 -12.07 1.95 -19.48
N MET A 344 -12.38 2.01 -18.18
CA MET A 344 -11.84 1.03 -17.22
C MET A 344 -12.31 -0.39 -17.54
N THR A 345 -13.48 -0.52 -18.16
CA THR A 345 -14.08 -1.79 -18.60
C THR A 345 -13.50 -2.19 -19.97
N ASP A 346 -13.35 -1.25 -20.90
CA ASP A 346 -12.78 -1.45 -22.24
C ASP A 346 -11.26 -1.70 -22.25
N VAL A 347 -10.48 -1.03 -21.40
CA VAL A 347 -9.04 -1.33 -21.21
C VAL A 347 -8.89 -2.75 -20.65
N ARG A 348 -9.79 -3.23 -19.79
CA ARG A 348 -9.79 -4.62 -19.32
C ARG A 348 -10.10 -5.60 -20.46
N VAL A 349 -11.06 -5.30 -21.33
CA VAL A 349 -11.41 -6.14 -22.49
C VAL A 349 -10.29 -6.15 -23.52
N SER A 350 -9.67 -5.00 -23.81
CA SER A 350 -8.54 -4.85 -24.73
C SER A 350 -7.28 -5.54 -24.20
N PHE A 351 -6.98 -5.48 -22.89
CA PHE A 351 -5.84 -6.23 -22.31
C PHE A 351 -6.06 -7.74 -22.29
N LEU A 352 -7.31 -8.21 -22.07
CA LEU A 352 -7.65 -9.63 -22.15
C LEU A 352 -7.60 -10.16 -23.60
N THR A 353 -8.15 -9.42 -24.56
CA THR A 353 -8.07 -9.78 -25.99
C THR A 353 -6.65 -9.71 -26.53
N HIS A 354 -5.83 -8.75 -26.10
CA HIS A 354 -4.44 -8.68 -26.55
C HIS A 354 -3.54 -9.76 -25.91
N ARG A 355 -3.87 -10.29 -24.72
CA ARG A 355 -3.22 -11.47 -24.15
C ARG A 355 -3.72 -12.79 -24.73
N LEU A 356 -5.01 -12.90 -25.06
CA LEU A 356 -5.56 -14.10 -25.71
C LEU A 356 -5.10 -14.23 -27.17
N ALA A 357 -4.91 -13.12 -27.89
CA ALA A 357 -4.33 -13.12 -29.24
C ALA A 357 -2.81 -13.38 -29.29
N LYS A 358 -2.15 -13.56 -28.13
CA LYS A 358 -0.74 -13.99 -28.04
C LYS A 358 -0.58 -15.45 -27.62
N PHE A 359 -1.69 -16.16 -27.36
CA PHE A 359 -1.71 -17.58 -26.97
C PHE A 359 -2.60 -18.45 -27.87
N ALA A 360 -3.10 -17.88 -28.97
CA ALA A 360 -3.59 -18.60 -30.15
C ALA A 360 -2.66 -18.23 -31.31
#